data_AF-A0A0J0YCJ8-F1
#
_entry.id   AF-A0A0J0YCJ8-F1
#
_cell.length_a   1.000
_cell.length_b   1.000
_cell.length_c   1.000
_cell.angle_alpha   90.00
_cell.angle_beta   90.00
_cell.angle_gamma   90.00
#
_symmetry.space_group_name_H-M   'P 1'
#
loop_
_entity.id
_entity.type
_entity.pdbx_description
1 polymer ?
#
loop_
_entity_poly.entity_id
_entity_poly.type
_entity_poly.pdbx_seq_one_letter_code
_entity_poly.pdbx_strand_id
1 'polypeptide(L)'
;MNLKTLNYIRNKAQLQELFMSQFTVNYIRKEINDIINETRKSATVGARLFAKNISTFEVIIFIDRNGVPDGFVLSEELKIKLDEYRKSFAKGKALQSQLLNAIL
;
A
#
# COMPACT_ATOMS: atom_id res chain seq x y z
N MET A 1 -17.09 20.21 0.29
CA MET A 1 -17.32 18.94 -0.42
C MET A 1 -17.63 17.86 0.60
N ASN A 2 -18.65 17.03 0.38
CA ASN A 2 -18.90 15.87 1.24
C ASN A 2 -17.89 14.77 0.90
N LEU A 3 -16.97 14.51 1.84
CA LEU A 3 -15.98 13.44 1.69
C LEU A 3 -16.65 12.08 1.86
N LYS A 4 -16.29 11.12 1.01
CA LYS A 4 -16.77 9.74 1.12
C LYS A 4 -15.85 8.94 2.03
N THR A 5 -16.41 8.04 2.83
CA THR A 5 -15.60 7.11 3.62
C THR A 5 -15.08 5.99 2.71
N LEU A 6 -13.77 5.88 2.60
CA LEU A 6 -13.09 4.79 1.92
C LEU A 6 -13.08 3.55 2.82
N ASN A 7 -13.65 2.47 2.30
CA ASN A 7 -13.65 1.16 2.92
C ASN A 7 -12.67 0.23 2.19
N TYR A 8 -12.74 -1.07 2.48
CA TYR A 8 -11.84 -2.06 1.91
C TYR A 8 -11.87 -2.12 0.38
N ILE A 9 -10.66 -2.13 -0.19
CA ILE A 9 -10.40 -2.38 -1.61
C ILE A 9 -9.88 -3.80 -1.75
N ARG A 10 -10.43 -4.57 -2.70
CA ARG A 10 -10.14 -6.01 -2.84
C ARG A 10 -9.36 -6.36 -4.10
N ASN A 11 -9.35 -5.48 -5.11
CA ASN A 11 -8.71 -5.76 -6.39
C ASN A 11 -8.05 -4.52 -7.02
N LYS A 12 -7.17 -4.78 -8.00
CA LYS A 12 -6.40 -3.74 -8.71
C LYS A 12 -7.29 -2.73 -9.44
N ALA A 13 -8.40 -3.17 -10.02
CA ALA A 13 -9.28 -2.31 -10.81
C ALA A 13 -9.96 -1.24 -9.94
N GLN A 14 -10.45 -1.64 -8.75
CA GLN A 14 -11.03 -0.72 -7.77
C GLN A 14 -10.00 0.33 -7.29
N LEU A 15 -8.78 -0.10 -6.99
CA LEU A 15 -7.71 0.83 -6.59
C LEU A 15 -7.37 1.79 -7.74
N GLN A 16 -7.33 1.29 -8.98
CA GLN A 16 -7.05 2.13 -10.15
C GLN A 16 -8.14 3.19 -10.36
N GLU A 17 -9.42 2.81 -10.27
CA GLU A 17 -10.55 3.71 -10.43
C GLU A 17 -10.56 4.82 -9.37
N LEU A 18 -10.20 4.51 -8.13
CA LEU A 18 -10.15 5.49 -7.04
C LEU A 18 -9.11 6.59 -7.23
N PHE A 19 -8.02 6.30 -7.93
CA PHE A 19 -6.86 7.18 -8.06
C PHE A 19 -6.67 7.74 -9.47
N MET A 20 -7.50 7.35 -10.44
CA MET A 20 -7.32 7.75 -11.84
C MET A 20 -7.50 9.26 -12.10
N SER A 21 -8.13 9.99 -11.18
CA SER A 21 -8.20 11.45 -11.22
C SER A 21 -6.91 12.13 -10.76
N GLN A 22 -6.09 11.45 -9.97
CA GLN A 22 -4.86 11.98 -9.38
C GLN A 22 -3.60 11.52 -10.14
N PHE A 23 -3.63 10.30 -10.68
CA PHE A 23 -2.47 9.68 -11.31
C PHE A 23 -2.82 9.04 -12.64
N THR A 24 -1.82 8.91 -13.51
CA THR A 24 -1.98 8.16 -14.76
C THR A 24 -2.22 6.66 -14.47
N VAL A 25 -2.99 6.01 -15.34
CA VAL A 25 -3.24 4.56 -15.26
C VAL A 25 -1.94 3.75 -15.24
N ASN A 26 -0.93 4.17 -16.01
CA ASN A 26 0.36 3.50 -16.07
C ASN A 26 1.11 3.59 -14.74
N TYR A 27 1.09 4.76 -14.10
CA TYR A 27 1.69 4.94 -12.77
C TYR A 27 1.04 4.03 -11.74
N ILE A 28 -0.30 4.05 -11.64
CA ILE A 28 -1.03 3.26 -10.65
C ILE A 28 -0.74 1.76 -10.84
N ARG A 29 -0.77 1.27 -12.08
CA ARG A 29 -0.46 -0.13 -12.39
C ARG A 29 0.97 -0.51 -12.02
N LYS A 30 1.93 0.35 -12.34
CA LYS A 30 3.34 0.13 -11.99
C LYS A 30 3.50 0.04 -10.49
N GLU A 31 3.00 1.02 -9.75
CA GLU A 31 3.14 1.08 -8.28
C GLU A 31 2.47 -0.11 -7.59
N ILE A 32 1.27 -0.52 -8.02
CA ILE A 32 0.62 -1.73 -7.50
C ILE A 32 1.48 -2.98 -7.72
N ASN A 33 2.08 -3.11 -8.90
CA ASN A 33 2.92 -4.26 -9.22
C ASN A 33 4.24 -4.24 -8.43
N ASP A 34 4.85 -3.07 -8.27
CA ASP A 34 6.05 -2.87 -7.45
C ASP A 34 5.77 -3.30 -6.00
N ILE A 35 4.65 -2.84 -5.41
CA ILE A 35 4.22 -3.26 -4.06
C ILE A 35 4.01 -4.78 -3.97
N ILE A 36 3.32 -5.40 -4.93
CA ILE A 36 3.10 -6.87 -4.93
C ILE A 36 4.44 -7.63 -5.01
N ASN A 37 5.40 -7.11 -5.78
CA ASN A 37 6.74 -7.69 -5.86
C ASN A 37 7.51 -7.57 -4.55
N GLU A 38 7.34 -6.46 -3.83
CA GLU A 38 7.94 -6.24 -2.52
C GLU A 38 7.34 -7.14 -1.42
N THR A 39 6.01 -7.33 -1.42
CA THR A 39 5.29 -8.01 -0.33
C THR A 39 5.16 -9.52 -0.52
N ARG A 40 5.06 -10.01 -1.77
CA ARG A 40 4.81 -11.44 -2.07
C ARG A 40 6.07 -12.15 -2.52
N LYS A 41 7.17 -12.02 -1.77
CA LYS A 41 8.48 -12.60 -2.12
C LYS A 41 8.45 -14.13 -2.26
N SER A 42 7.58 -14.81 -1.51
CA SER A 42 7.41 -16.26 -1.56
C SER A 42 6.56 -16.76 -2.74
N ALA A 43 5.82 -15.88 -3.42
CA ALA A 43 5.02 -16.27 -4.58
C ALA A 43 5.88 -16.44 -5.83
N THR A 44 5.40 -17.21 -6.81
CA THR A 44 6.07 -17.30 -8.12
C THR A 44 5.92 -15.98 -8.89
N VAL A 45 6.83 -15.72 -9.83
CA VAL A 45 6.78 -14.52 -10.69
C VAL A 45 5.44 -14.44 -11.43
N GLY A 46 4.98 -15.56 -12.00
CA GLY A 46 3.69 -15.64 -12.69
C GLY A 46 2.51 -15.31 -11.76
N ALA A 47 2.50 -15.84 -10.54
CA ALA A 47 1.44 -15.56 -9.57
C ALA A 47 1.38 -14.08 -9.19
N ARG A 48 2.53 -13.40 -9.11
CA ARG A 48 2.60 -11.94 -8.88
C ARG A 48 2.11 -11.14 -10.08
N LEU A 49 2.60 -11.48 -11.29
CA LEU A 49 2.29 -10.78 -12.53
C LEU A 49 0.79 -10.79 -12.83
N PHE A 50 0.15 -11.95 -12.67
CA PHE A 50 -1.28 -12.13 -12.99
C PHE A 50 -2.22 -11.92 -11.80
N ALA A 51 -1.72 -11.47 -10.65
CA ALA A 51 -2.55 -11.17 -9.49
C ALA A 51 -3.61 -10.12 -9.84
N LYS A 52 -4.90 -10.46 -9.69
CA LYS A 52 -6.01 -9.51 -9.82
C LYS A 52 -6.39 -8.90 -8.46
N ASN A 53 -6.27 -9.70 -7.41
CA ASN A 53 -6.61 -9.31 -6.05
C ASN A 53 -5.41 -8.69 -5.35
N ILE A 54 -5.71 -7.70 -4.52
CA ILE A 54 -4.75 -7.04 -3.62
C ILE A 54 -5.24 -7.19 -2.20
N SER A 55 -4.30 -7.40 -1.29
CA SER A 55 -4.55 -7.44 0.14
C SER A 55 -4.75 -6.04 0.68
N THR A 56 -5.43 -5.92 1.82
CA THR A 56 -5.53 -4.66 2.56
C THR A 56 -4.14 -4.11 2.88
N PHE A 57 -3.16 -4.96 3.19
CA PHE A 57 -1.81 -4.52 3.48
C PHE A 57 -1.15 -3.81 2.28
N GLU A 58 -1.30 -4.35 1.08
CA GLU A 58 -0.77 -3.73 -0.15
C GLU A 58 -1.48 -2.40 -0.47
N VAL A 59 -2.79 -2.32 -0.19
CA VAL A 59 -3.56 -1.08 -0.30
C VAL A 59 -3.04 -0.01 0.68
N ILE A 60 -2.74 -0.40 1.92
CA ILE A 60 -2.20 0.51 2.93
C ILE A 60 -0.84 1.05 2.50
N ILE A 61 0.05 0.21 1.95
CA ILE A 61 1.35 0.67 1.42
C ILE A 61 1.13 1.67 0.29
N PHE A 62 0.19 1.41 -0.63
CA PHE A 62 -0.11 2.32 -1.73
C PHE A 62 -0.58 3.69 -1.20
N ILE A 63 -1.52 3.70 -0.25
CA ILE A 63 -2.05 4.93 0.36
C ILE A 63 -0.96 5.67 1.14
N ASP A 64 -0.08 4.95 1.85
CA ASP A 64 1.02 5.58 2.58
C ASP A 64 1.97 6.35 1.65
N ARG A 65 2.28 5.76 0.49
CA ARG A 65 3.20 6.35 -0.50
C ARG A 65 2.58 7.48 -1.34
N ASN A 66 1.28 7.39 -1.62
CA ASN A 66 0.61 8.25 -2.61
C ASN A 66 -0.42 9.21 -2.00
N GLY A 67 -0.74 9.06 -0.71
CA GLY A 67 -1.80 9.80 -0.04
C GLY A 67 -3.17 9.14 -0.14
N VAL A 68 -4.14 9.77 0.51
CA VAL A 68 -5.56 9.38 0.48
C VAL A 68 -6.17 9.83 -0.85
N PRO A 69 -7.07 9.05 -1.47
CA PRO A 69 -7.65 9.44 -2.74
C PRO A 69 -8.52 10.71 -2.61
N ASP A 70 -8.53 11.52 -3.67
CA ASP A 70 -9.25 12.80 -3.68
C ASP A 70 -10.75 12.60 -3.41
N GLY A 71 -11.30 13.41 -2.50
CA GLY A 71 -12.71 13.32 -2.12
C GLY A 71 -13.04 12.19 -1.14
N PHE A 72 -12.02 11.51 -0.59
CA PHE A 72 -12.20 10.46 0.41
C PHE A 72 -11.53 10.76 1.75
N VAL A 73 -12.06 10.12 2.79
CA VAL A 73 -11.40 9.93 4.08
C VAL A 73 -11.30 8.44 4.37
N LEU A 74 -10.23 7.99 5.03
CA LEU A 74 -10.11 6.59 5.43
C LEU A 74 -11.14 6.25 6.51
N SER A 75 -11.73 5.05 6.45
CA SER A 75 -12.46 4.49 7.59
C SER A 75 -11.53 4.34 8.81
N GLU A 76 -12.11 4.31 10.02
CA GLU A 76 -11.32 4.12 11.26
C GLU A 76 -10.45 2.87 11.20
N GLU A 77 -10.98 1.78 10.64
CA GLU A 77 -10.24 0.53 10.49
C GLU A 77 -9.03 0.68 9.55
N LEU A 78 -9.16 1.41 8.45
CA LEU A 78 -8.04 1.69 7.55
C LEU A 78 -7.03 2.66 8.18
N LYS A 79 -7.46 3.63 8.99
CA LYS A 79 -6.56 4.51 9.75
C LYS A 79 -5.71 3.71 10.73
N ILE A 80 -6.32 2.79 11.47
CA ILE A 80 -5.61 1.90 12.41
C ILE A 80 -4.55 1.08 11.66
N LYS A 81 -4.92 0.44 10.55
CA LYS A 81 -3.98 -0.37 9.76
C LYS A 81 -2.83 0.45 9.16
N LEU A 82 -3.09 1.69 8.75
CA LEU A 82 -2.05 2.60 8.26
C LEU A 82 -1.06 2.97 9.38
N ASP A 83 -1.56 3.25 10.58
CA ASP A 83 -0.72 3.55 11.74
C ASP A 83 0.10 2.33 12.19
N GLU A 84 -0.51 1.14 12.24
CA GLU A 84 0.19 -0.13 12.50
C GLU A 84 1.33 -0.37 11.49
N TYR A 85 1.05 -0.16 10.20
CA TYR A 85 2.06 -0.29 9.15
C TYR A 85 3.24 0.67 9.39
N ARG A 86 2.97 1.96 9.58
CA ARG A 86 4.00 2.99 9.82
C ARG A 86 4.86 2.67 11.05
N LYS A 87 4.23 2.26 12.15
CA LYS A 87 4.91 1.86 13.39
C LYS A 87 5.79 0.62 13.18
N SER A 88 5.28 -0.38 12.46
CA SER A 88 6.06 -1.60 12.15
C SER A 88 7.28 -1.30 11.28
N PHE A 89 7.13 -0.42 10.29
CA PHE A 89 8.20 -0.02 9.39
C PHE A 89 9.26 0.80 10.13
N ALA A 90 8.84 1.76 10.97
CA ALA A 90 9.75 2.53 11.82
C ALA A 90 10.55 1.63 12.78
N LYS A 91 9.89 0.66 13.41
CA LYS A 91 10.55 -0.32 14.28
C LYS A 91 11.58 -1.16 13.53
N GLY A 92 11.26 -1.61 12.31
CA GLY A 92 12.19 -2.34 11.45
C GLY A 92 13.45 -1.53 11.12
N LYS A 93 13.28 -0.25 10.74
CA LYS A 93 14.42 0.65 10.48
C LYS A 93 15.26 0.91 11.72
N ALA A 94 14.64 1.11 12.88
CA ALA A 94 15.35 1.34 14.14
C ALA A 94 16.22 0.13 14.51
N LEU A 95 15.66 -1.09 14.39
CA LEU A 95 16.41 -2.33 14.66
C LEU A 95 17.59 -2.51 13.70
N GLN A 96 17.40 -2.23 12.41
CA GLN A 96 18.49 -2.32 11.42
C GLN A 96 19.62 -1.34 11.73
N SER A 97 19.29 -0.11 12.15
CA SER A 97 20.27 0.90 12.55
C SER A 97 21.06 0.47 13.80
N GLN A 98 20.37 -0.07 14.81
CA GLN A 98 21.01 -0.61 16.02
C GLN A 98 21.98 -1.76 15.70
N LEU A 99 21.60 -2.68 14.80
CA LEU A 99 22.46 -3.79 14.39
C LEU A 99 23.72 -3.30 13.65
N LEU A 100 23.58 -2.32 12.75
CA LEU A 100 24.71 -1.73 12.04
C LEU A 100 25.71 -1.05 13.00
N ASN A 101 25.20 -0.34 14.01
CA ASN A 101 26.02 0.32 15.01
C ASN A 101 26.65 -0.63 16.04
N ALA A 102 26.19 -1.88 16.12
CA ALA A 102 26.74 -2.90 17.02
C ALA A 102 27.88 -3.72 16.38
N ILE A 103 28.09 -3.58 15.06
CA ILE A 103 29.11 -4.33 14.28
C ILE A 103 30.33 -3.44 13.98
N LEU A 104 30.25 -2.14 14.25
CA LEU A 104 31.35 -1.15 14.17
C LEU A 104 31.93 -0.89 15.56
#